data_AF-A0A2G9RCZ4-F1
#
_entry.id   AF-A0A2G9RCZ4-F1
#
_cell.length_a   1.000
_cell.length_b   1.000
_cell.length_c   1.000
_cell.angle_alpha   90.00
_cell.angle_beta   90.00
_cell.angle_gamma   90.00
#
_symmetry.space_group_name_H-M   'P 1'
#
loop_
_entity.id
_entity.type
_entity.pdbx_description
1 polymer ?
#
loop_
_entity_poly.entity_id
_entity_poly.type
_entity_poly.pdbx_seq_one_letter_code
_entity_poly.pdbx_strand_id
1 'polypeptide(L)'
;MEMDNSLADKEESCYDNAEAAFSDDDEELNNKTTDNGKKRDFRFHPIKETIIEEPADITPYLEQLEEPLREKVVSLQKESDMESQCELMQDIVEQILEDEFDSEQLSILASCLHELFKHHFRGEVLPEEITDESLEETVGKPLYLIFRNLIQMQEDSNGFSLLLDLLSELYQKQPKIGYHLLYYLKASKAAAGKMNLYESFAQATQLGDLHTCLMMDMKACQEDDVRLLCYLTPSIYSEFPDETLRSGELLNMIVAVIDSAQLQELVCHVMMGNLVMFRKDSVLNILIQSLEWETFEQYCTWQLFLAHNVPLETIIPILQHLKYKAELRLQREKQHGDTIGCTPVLMWPTEEMVKMVLSRPCHPDDQFTTSILRHWCLKHDDPLAEHIKSLLIKNNSLPRKRQSLRSSSSKLAQLTLEQILEHLDNLRLNLSNTKQNCEYPHPPPPPPDPHISPDHSALYSKTALSPFQ
;
A
#
# COMPACT_ATOMS: atom_id res chain seq x y z
N MET A 1 51.77 -22.99 53.96
CA MET A 1 53.16 -23.46 54.00
C MET A 1 53.64 -23.54 52.56
N GLU A 2 54.68 -22.77 52.28
CA GLU A 2 55.73 -22.89 51.23
C GLU A 2 56.09 -24.38 50.95
N MET A 3 56.73 -24.82 49.86
CA MET A 3 57.33 -24.30 48.62
C MET A 3 57.77 -25.56 47.83
N ASP A 4 58.09 -25.36 46.54
CA ASP A 4 59.07 -26.08 45.70
C ASP A 4 58.89 -27.59 45.39
N ASN A 5 58.85 -28.09 44.14
CA ASN A 5 59.56 -27.84 42.87
C ASN A 5 60.74 -28.82 42.63
N SER A 6 60.89 -29.23 41.35
CA SER A 6 62.01 -29.93 40.68
C SER A 6 62.17 -31.45 40.90
N LEU A 7 62.57 -32.31 39.94
CA LEU A 7 62.74 -32.34 38.47
C LEU A 7 63.32 -33.74 38.12
N ALA A 8 63.26 -34.14 36.84
CA ALA A 8 64.04 -35.21 36.16
C ALA A 8 63.51 -36.66 36.30
N ASP A 9 63.33 -37.50 35.27
CA ASP A 9 63.86 -37.54 33.90
C ASP A 9 62.90 -38.24 32.90
N LYS A 10 62.98 -37.80 31.63
CA LYS A 10 62.34 -38.24 30.37
C LYS A 10 62.85 -39.62 29.92
N GLU A 11 62.24 -40.43 29.04
CA GLU A 11 61.65 -40.27 27.67
C GLU A 11 60.92 -41.63 27.36
N GLU A 12 59.90 -41.84 26.52
CA GLU A 12 59.61 -41.33 25.17
C GLU A 12 58.22 -41.85 24.69
N SER A 13 57.47 -41.07 23.87
CA SER A 13 56.68 -41.51 22.68
C SER A 13 55.33 -40.78 22.47
N CYS A 14 55.33 -39.90 21.46
CA CYS A 14 54.23 -39.44 20.60
C CYS A 14 53.17 -38.45 21.14
N TYR A 15 53.50 -37.15 21.07
CA TYR A 15 52.53 -36.07 20.78
C TYR A 15 53.03 -35.26 19.58
N ASP A 16 52.20 -35.14 18.54
CA ASP A 16 52.36 -34.12 17.50
C ASP A 16 51.55 -32.87 17.90
N ASN A 17 52.21 -31.73 17.84
CA ASN A 17 51.63 -30.39 17.99
C ASN A 17 50.75 -30.07 16.77
N ALA A 18 49.51 -29.69 17.00
CA ALA A 18 48.75 -28.87 16.06
C ALA A 18 47.98 -27.80 16.84
N GLU A 19 48.44 -26.56 16.72
CA GLU A 19 47.75 -25.35 17.12
C GLU A 19 46.34 -25.28 16.50
N ALA A 20 45.42 -24.67 17.23
CA ALA A 20 44.11 -24.29 16.71
C ALA A 20 44.30 -23.28 15.57
N ALA A 21 44.04 -23.72 14.33
CA ALA A 21 44.00 -22.86 13.16
C ALA A 21 42.52 -22.54 12.81
N PHE A 22 42.20 -21.24 12.74
CA PHE A 22 41.01 -20.75 12.07
C PHE A 22 41.14 -21.00 10.57
N SER A 23 40.12 -21.58 9.93
CA SER A 23 40.08 -21.77 8.48
C SER A 23 39.75 -20.44 7.83
N ASP A 24 40.80 -19.73 7.43
CA ASP A 24 40.77 -18.57 6.53
C ASP A 24 40.77 -19.13 5.10
N ASP A 25 39.62 -19.06 4.42
CA ASP A 25 39.49 -19.41 3.01
C ASP A 25 38.91 -18.19 2.27
N ASP A 26 39.80 -17.22 2.04
CA ASP A 26 39.65 -16.17 1.05
C ASP A 26 39.83 -16.77 -0.36
N GLU A 27 38.73 -17.06 -1.07
CA GLU A 27 38.77 -17.18 -2.54
C GLU A 27 37.99 -16.04 -3.22
N GLU A 28 38.80 -15.14 -3.78
CA GLU A 28 38.58 -14.14 -4.82
C GLU A 28 37.25 -14.18 -5.60
N LEU A 29 36.51 -13.08 -5.43
CA LEU A 29 35.53 -12.55 -6.36
C LEU A 29 36.16 -12.27 -7.73
N ASN A 30 35.92 -13.16 -8.71
CA ASN A 30 36.24 -12.86 -10.10
C ASN A 30 35.01 -12.30 -10.84
N ASN A 31 35.11 -11.02 -11.16
CA ASN A 31 34.20 -10.27 -12.03
C ASN A 31 34.13 -10.86 -13.45
N LYS A 32 32.93 -11.18 -13.94
CA LYS A 32 32.57 -10.98 -15.35
C LYS A 32 31.14 -10.45 -15.49
N THR A 33 31.09 -9.24 -15.99
CA THR A 33 29.94 -8.43 -16.39
C THR A 33 29.17 -9.02 -17.57
N THR A 34 27.83 -9.04 -17.47
CA THR A 34 26.93 -8.82 -18.62
C THR A 34 25.72 -8.00 -18.16
N ASP A 35 25.82 -6.70 -18.44
CA ASP A 35 24.78 -5.75 -18.85
C ASP A 35 23.30 -6.10 -18.58
N ASN A 36 22.75 -5.53 -17.50
CA ASN A 36 21.48 -4.81 -17.52
C ASN A 36 21.27 -4.15 -16.15
N GLY A 37 21.55 -2.86 -16.10
CA GLY A 37 21.41 -2.04 -14.90
C GLY A 37 19.98 -2.07 -14.36
N LYS A 38 19.84 -2.53 -13.12
CA LYS A 38 18.94 -2.02 -12.08
C LYS A 38 19.45 -2.59 -10.75
N LYS A 39 20.08 -1.72 -9.96
CA LYS A 39 20.44 -2.02 -8.57
C LYS A 39 19.17 -2.48 -7.85
N ARG A 40 19.22 -3.64 -7.20
CA ARG A 40 18.19 -4.03 -6.25
C ARG A 40 18.43 -3.18 -5.02
N ASP A 41 17.63 -2.14 -4.85
CA ASP A 41 17.66 -1.32 -3.64
C ASP A 41 16.98 -2.14 -2.53
N PHE A 42 17.78 -2.93 -1.82
CA PHE A 42 17.42 -3.34 -0.48
C PHE A 42 17.38 -2.05 0.35
N ARG A 43 16.19 -1.50 0.59
CA ARG A 43 16.02 -0.45 1.60
C ARG A 43 16.30 -1.07 2.96
N PHE A 44 17.56 -0.99 3.37
CA PHE A 44 17.94 -1.11 4.77
C PHE A 44 17.10 -0.10 5.54
N HIS A 45 16.26 -0.59 6.44
CA HIS A 45 15.71 0.26 7.48
C HIS A 45 16.88 0.49 8.45
N PRO A 46 17.34 1.73 8.64
CA PRO A 46 18.44 2.01 9.56
C PRO A 46 18.08 1.44 10.93
N ILE A 47 19.02 0.75 11.58
CA ILE A 47 18.93 0.47 13.01
C ILE A 47 18.76 1.84 13.68
N LYS A 48 17.64 2.06 14.39
CA LYS A 48 17.37 3.32 15.12
C LYS A 48 18.62 3.63 15.96
N GLU A 49 19.47 4.54 15.49
CA GLU A 49 20.66 4.96 16.22
C GLU A 49 20.21 5.44 17.58
N THR A 50 20.90 5.02 18.64
CA THR A 50 20.69 5.59 19.97
C THR A 50 21.11 7.05 19.91
N ILE A 51 20.15 7.93 19.66
CA ILE A 51 20.38 9.37 19.57
C ILE A 51 20.79 9.83 20.97
N ILE A 52 22.02 10.32 21.10
CA ILE A 52 22.48 10.99 22.31
C ILE A 52 21.70 12.32 22.37
N GLU A 53 20.89 12.50 23.41
CA GLU A 53 20.10 13.71 23.60
C GLU A 53 21.02 14.87 23.98
N GLU A 54 21.32 15.72 22.99
CA GLU A 54 21.86 17.04 23.28
C GLU A 54 20.74 17.88 23.92
N PRO A 55 21.02 18.62 25.02
CA PRO A 55 20.02 19.48 25.63
C PRO A 55 19.58 20.55 24.62
N ALA A 56 18.28 20.80 24.52
CA ALA A 56 17.72 21.81 23.63
C ALA A 56 18.39 23.18 23.88
N ASP A 57 19.10 23.70 22.88
CA ASP A 57 19.77 24.99 22.95
C ASP A 57 18.95 26.09 22.26
N ILE A 58 18.11 26.75 23.05
CA ILE A 58 17.31 27.90 22.60
C ILE A 58 18.00 29.26 22.81
N THR A 59 19.21 29.27 23.39
CA THR A 59 19.99 30.48 23.65
C THR A 59 20.06 31.46 22.46
N PRO A 60 20.26 31.02 21.20
CA PRO A 60 20.33 31.95 20.07
C PRO A 60 19.02 32.71 19.80
N TYR A 61 17.87 32.17 20.23
CA TYR A 61 16.55 32.74 19.98
C TYR A 61 16.03 33.53 21.20
N LEU A 62 16.43 33.13 22.42
CA LEU A 62 15.96 33.72 23.67
C LEU A 62 16.23 35.22 23.80
N GLU A 63 17.34 35.73 23.26
CA GLU A 63 17.67 37.16 23.34
C GLU A 63 16.78 38.04 22.45
N GLN A 64 16.06 37.44 21.50
CA GLN A 64 15.21 38.12 20.54
C GLN A 64 13.73 38.10 20.97
N LEU A 65 13.37 37.28 21.96
CA LEU A 65 12.05 37.26 22.56
C LEU A 65 11.86 38.40 23.56
N GLU A 66 10.68 39.00 23.55
CA GLU A 66 10.28 40.00 24.55
C GLU A 66 10.20 39.40 25.97
N GLU A 67 10.49 40.22 27.00
CA GLU A 67 10.66 39.75 28.39
C GLU A 67 9.53 38.88 28.97
N PRO A 68 8.21 39.19 28.81
CA PRO A 68 7.18 38.34 29.41
C PRO A 68 7.12 36.94 28.78
N LEU A 69 7.33 36.85 27.46
CA LEU A 69 7.32 35.58 26.74
C LEU A 69 8.63 34.81 26.97
N ARG A 70 9.76 35.51 27.00
CA ARG A 70 11.08 34.95 27.25
C ARG A 70 11.15 34.24 28.61
N GLU A 71 10.61 34.84 29.67
CA GLU A 71 10.61 34.24 31.00
C GLU A 71 9.80 32.92 31.04
N LYS A 72 8.65 32.89 30.36
CA LYS A 72 7.81 31.69 30.24
C LYS A 72 8.53 30.58 29.46
N VAL A 73 9.16 30.90 28.33
CA VAL A 73 9.92 29.94 27.51
C VAL A 73 11.14 29.39 28.26
N VAL A 74 11.86 30.23 29.03
CA VAL A 74 12.98 29.77 29.87
C VAL A 74 12.48 28.86 31.01
N SER A 75 11.32 29.15 31.57
CA SER A 75 10.70 28.30 32.59
C SER A 75 10.32 26.95 32.00
N LEU A 76 9.74 26.96 30.80
CA LEU A 76 9.38 25.75 30.04
C LEU A 76 10.60 24.86 29.73
N GLN A 77 11.75 25.45 29.41
CA GLN A 77 13.00 24.71 29.17
C GLN A 77 13.51 23.96 30.42
N LYS A 78 13.31 24.54 31.61
CA LYS A 78 13.81 23.97 32.88
C LYS A 78 12.89 22.88 33.42
N GLU A 79 11.63 22.91 33.04
CA GLU A 79 10.64 21.98 33.52
C GLU A 79 10.75 20.63 32.80
N SER A 80 10.64 19.55 33.57
CA SER A 80 10.74 18.17 33.06
C SER A 80 9.44 17.40 33.18
N ASP A 81 8.54 17.86 34.06
CA ASP A 81 7.22 17.26 34.24
C ASP A 81 6.25 17.69 33.12
N MET A 82 5.57 16.73 32.50
CA MET A 82 4.72 16.98 31.33
C MET A 82 3.48 17.80 31.67
N GLU A 83 2.88 17.59 32.84
CA GLU A 83 1.70 18.36 33.28
C GLU A 83 2.07 19.82 33.51
N SER A 84 3.19 20.05 34.19
CA SER A 84 3.75 21.39 34.42
C SER A 84 4.17 22.08 33.11
N GLN A 85 4.73 21.33 32.15
CA GLN A 85 5.01 21.85 30.80
C GLN A 85 3.73 22.24 30.05
N CYS A 86 2.63 21.50 30.24
CA CYS A 86 1.33 21.84 29.67
C CYS A 86 0.77 23.14 30.26
N GLU A 87 0.87 23.35 31.58
CA GLU A 87 0.46 24.60 32.21
C GLU A 87 1.24 25.79 31.65
N LEU A 88 2.58 25.69 31.60
CA LEU A 88 3.44 26.74 31.05
C LEU A 88 3.18 27.00 29.56
N MET A 89 2.89 25.95 28.79
CA MET A 89 2.56 26.10 27.38
C MET A 89 1.18 26.74 27.17
N GLN A 90 0.21 26.46 28.05
CA GLN A 90 -1.07 27.15 28.06
C GLN A 90 -0.89 28.65 28.37
N ASP A 91 -0.06 28.99 29.36
CA ASP A 91 0.27 30.38 29.69
C ASP A 91 0.94 31.12 28.53
N ILE A 92 1.75 30.43 27.73
CA ILE A 92 2.37 30.98 26.50
C ILE A 92 1.28 31.25 25.45
N VAL A 93 0.37 30.29 25.21
CA VAL A 93 -0.73 30.46 24.24
C VAL A 93 -1.64 31.62 24.67
N GLU A 94 -1.97 31.74 25.95
CA GLU A 94 -2.79 32.84 26.48
C GLU A 94 -2.09 34.19 26.30
N GLN A 95 -0.78 34.28 26.56
CA GLN A 95 0.00 35.49 26.31
C GLN A 95 -0.12 35.93 24.85
N ILE A 96 0.04 34.98 23.92
CA ILE A 96 -0.06 35.24 22.47
C ILE A 96 -1.42 35.81 22.10
N LEU A 97 -2.48 35.32 22.73
CA LEU A 97 -3.85 35.74 22.44
C LEU A 97 -4.22 37.09 23.08
N GLU A 98 -3.55 37.48 24.17
CA GLU A 98 -3.82 38.73 24.88
C GLU A 98 -3.03 39.93 24.33
N ASP A 99 -1.78 39.71 23.90
CA ASP A 99 -0.91 40.79 23.40
C ASP A 99 -0.91 40.89 21.87
N GLU A 100 -0.48 42.05 21.35
CA GLU A 100 -0.25 42.24 19.92
C GLU A 100 1.13 41.69 19.52
N PHE A 101 1.15 40.47 18.98
CA PHE A 101 2.37 39.86 18.44
C PHE A 101 2.54 40.18 16.95
N ASP A 102 3.76 40.56 16.57
CA ASP A 102 4.16 40.64 15.16
C ASP A 102 4.69 39.30 14.62
N SER A 103 4.85 39.20 13.30
CA SER A 103 5.30 37.95 12.68
C SER A 103 6.75 37.59 13.06
N GLU A 104 7.57 38.56 13.45
CA GLU A 104 8.96 38.33 13.84
C GLU A 104 9.02 37.61 15.19
N GLN A 105 8.27 38.08 16.18
CA GLN A 105 8.15 37.42 17.48
C GLN A 105 7.56 36.01 17.36
N LEU A 106 6.55 35.80 16.51
CA LEU A 106 5.99 34.46 16.26
C LEU A 106 7.02 33.50 15.66
N SER A 107 7.84 33.95 14.71
CA SER A 107 8.89 33.14 14.08
C SER A 107 9.99 32.74 15.08
N ILE A 108 10.38 33.67 15.96
CA ILE A 108 11.36 33.42 17.02
C ILE A 108 10.79 32.43 18.04
N LEU A 109 9.53 32.60 18.46
CA LEU A 109 8.85 31.69 19.36
C LEU A 109 8.73 30.29 18.74
N ALA A 110 8.32 30.19 17.48
CA ALA A 110 8.27 28.93 16.74
C ALA A 110 9.63 28.22 16.73
N SER A 111 10.73 28.97 16.57
CA SER A 111 12.09 28.43 16.62
C SER A 111 12.44 27.90 18.02
N CYS A 112 12.03 28.59 19.08
CA CYS A 112 12.21 28.12 20.46
C CYS A 112 11.41 26.83 20.72
N LEU A 113 10.11 26.82 20.41
CA LEU A 113 9.23 25.68 20.62
C LEU A 113 9.65 24.46 19.80
N HIS A 114 10.11 24.68 18.57
CA HIS A 114 10.68 23.62 17.73
C HIS A 114 11.84 22.91 18.42
N GLU A 115 12.81 23.66 18.95
CA GLU A 115 14.00 23.07 19.55
C GLU A 115 13.68 22.41 20.90
N LEU A 116 12.82 23.03 21.73
CA LEU A 116 12.36 22.45 23.00
C LEU A 116 11.64 21.11 22.81
N PHE A 117 10.72 21.04 21.85
CA PHE A 117 9.88 19.87 21.62
C PHE A 117 10.35 18.97 20.48
N LYS A 118 11.60 19.13 20.03
CA LYS A 118 12.20 18.32 18.94
C LYS A 118 12.07 16.82 19.18
N HIS A 119 12.14 16.41 20.44
CA HIS A 119 12.01 15.01 20.87
C HIS A 119 10.56 14.49 20.77
N HIS A 120 9.54 15.35 20.85
CA HIS A 120 8.13 14.96 20.67
C HIS A 120 7.80 14.46 19.26
N PHE A 121 8.64 14.79 18.28
CA PHE A 121 8.51 14.38 16.88
C PHE A 121 9.37 13.15 16.53
N ARG A 122 9.97 12.51 17.54
CA ARG A 122 10.76 11.29 17.40
C ARG A 122 9.97 10.10 17.92
N GLY A 123 10.09 8.97 17.22
CA GLY A 123 9.44 7.72 17.61
C GLY A 123 8.02 7.59 17.08
N GLU A 124 7.33 6.56 17.56
CA GLU A 124 5.97 6.22 17.15
C GLU A 124 4.98 7.10 17.92
N VAL A 125 4.09 7.77 17.19
CA VAL A 125 3.11 8.70 17.78
C VAL A 125 1.88 7.94 18.27
N LEU A 126 1.51 6.88 17.54
CA LEU A 126 0.34 6.07 17.84
C LEU A 126 0.64 5.08 18.97
N PRO A 127 -0.18 5.03 20.05
CA PRO A 127 0.06 4.12 21.17
C PRO A 127 -0.07 2.65 20.72
N GLU A 128 0.67 1.72 21.34
CA GLU A 128 0.64 0.28 20.97
C GLU A 128 -0.77 -0.30 21.02
N GLU A 129 -1.52 0.00 22.08
CA GLU A 129 -2.93 -0.31 22.20
C GLU A 129 -3.76 0.96 21.90
N ILE A 130 -4.62 0.90 20.88
CA ILE A 130 -5.48 2.01 20.50
C ILE A 130 -6.76 1.92 21.34
N THR A 131 -6.81 2.71 22.42
CA THR A 131 -7.98 2.88 23.27
C THR A 131 -8.27 4.36 23.40
N ASP A 132 -9.49 4.71 23.79
CA ASP A 132 -9.85 6.11 24.02
C ASP A 132 -8.94 6.77 25.07
N GLU A 133 -8.51 6.03 26.09
CA GLU A 133 -7.65 6.54 27.17
C GLU A 133 -6.22 6.76 26.67
N SER A 134 -5.65 5.78 25.96
CA SER A 134 -4.28 5.90 25.43
C SER A 134 -4.16 6.98 24.34
N LEU A 135 -5.20 7.15 23.53
CA LEU A 135 -5.24 8.25 22.55
C LEU A 135 -5.27 9.61 23.24
N GLU A 136 -6.13 9.80 24.25
CA GLU A 136 -6.22 11.05 25.01
C GLU A 136 -4.89 11.38 25.73
N GLU A 137 -4.17 10.38 26.24
CA GLU A 137 -2.83 10.56 26.80
C GLU A 137 -1.82 11.06 25.75
N THR A 138 -1.78 10.42 24.58
CA THR A 138 -0.84 10.82 23.51
C THR A 138 -1.16 12.18 22.90
N VAL A 139 -2.43 12.61 22.89
CA VAL A 139 -2.81 13.96 22.44
C VAL A 139 -2.75 15.02 23.55
N GLY A 140 -2.43 14.63 24.78
CA GLY A 140 -2.26 15.52 25.93
C GLY A 140 -0.91 16.22 26.02
N LYS A 141 -0.05 16.11 25.00
CA LYS A 141 1.31 16.69 25.00
C LYS A 141 1.27 18.23 24.93
N PRO A 142 2.26 18.94 25.52
CA PRO A 142 2.27 20.40 25.58
C PRO A 142 2.08 21.09 24.22
N LEU A 143 2.79 20.64 23.19
CA LEU A 143 2.71 21.24 21.85
C LEU A 143 1.28 21.22 21.26
N TYR A 144 0.50 20.18 21.57
CA TYR A 144 -0.85 20.04 21.05
C TYR A 144 -1.85 20.99 21.73
N LEU A 145 -1.45 21.71 22.78
CA LEU A 145 -2.27 22.79 23.33
C LEU A 145 -2.50 23.91 22.31
N ILE A 146 -1.59 24.12 21.37
CA ILE A 146 -1.82 25.05 20.25
C ILE A 146 -3.03 24.56 19.43
N PHE A 147 -3.07 23.27 19.07
CA PHE A 147 -4.19 22.66 18.36
C PHE A 147 -5.48 22.72 19.17
N ARG A 148 -5.40 22.39 20.47
CA ARG A 148 -6.55 22.39 21.39
C ARG A 148 -7.21 23.76 21.48
N ASN A 149 -6.41 24.82 21.65
CA ASN A 149 -6.92 26.19 21.69
C ASN A 149 -7.51 26.57 20.34
N LEU A 150 -6.77 26.35 19.24
CA LEU A 150 -7.22 26.66 17.88
C LEU A 150 -8.59 26.04 17.54
N ILE A 151 -8.81 24.78 17.93
CA ILE A 151 -10.06 24.04 17.70
C ILE A 151 -11.25 24.59 18.49
N GLN A 152 -11.01 25.31 19.59
CA GLN A 152 -12.05 25.94 20.40
C GLN A 152 -12.37 27.36 19.92
N MET A 153 -11.52 27.98 19.10
CA MET A 153 -11.73 29.32 18.60
C MET A 153 -12.75 29.35 17.45
N GLN A 154 -13.31 30.54 17.20
CA GLN A 154 -14.09 30.81 15.99
C GLN A 154 -13.14 31.23 14.86
N GLU A 155 -13.40 30.76 13.63
CA GLU A 155 -12.55 31.02 12.46
C GLU A 155 -12.37 32.53 12.16
N ASP A 156 -13.37 33.36 12.47
CA ASP A 156 -13.33 34.81 12.24
C ASP A 156 -12.56 35.59 13.32
N SER A 157 -12.07 34.93 14.38
CA SER A 157 -11.40 35.60 15.48
C SER A 157 -9.93 35.92 15.14
N ASN A 158 -9.44 37.10 15.56
CA ASN A 158 -8.03 37.45 15.38
C ASN A 158 -7.08 36.43 16.02
N GLY A 159 -7.49 35.82 17.13
CA GLY A 159 -6.71 34.78 17.79
C GLY A 159 -6.60 33.49 16.96
N PHE A 160 -7.63 33.15 16.19
CA PHE A 160 -7.58 32.01 15.26
C PHE A 160 -6.53 32.23 14.18
N SER A 161 -6.53 33.40 13.52
CA SER A 161 -5.50 33.73 12.53
C SER A 161 -4.09 33.76 13.15
N LEU A 162 -3.95 34.32 14.36
CA LEU A 162 -2.66 34.43 15.03
C LEU A 162 -2.05 33.06 15.38
N LEU A 163 -2.88 32.12 15.87
CA LEU A 163 -2.43 30.75 16.13
C LEU A 163 -2.14 29.98 14.84
N LEU A 164 -2.85 30.24 13.74
CA LEU A 164 -2.51 29.70 12.42
C LEU A 164 -1.16 30.23 11.92
N ASP A 165 -0.87 31.52 12.12
CA ASP A 165 0.41 32.11 11.76
C ASP A 165 1.56 31.48 12.56
N LEU A 166 1.36 31.27 13.88
CA LEU A 166 2.32 30.52 14.71
C LEU A 166 2.54 29.09 14.19
N LEU A 167 1.47 28.37 13.85
CA LEU A 167 1.56 27.02 13.29
C LEU A 167 2.24 27.00 11.92
N SER A 168 2.02 28.03 11.10
CA SER A 168 2.67 28.19 9.80
C SER A 168 4.18 28.39 9.96
N GLU A 169 4.60 29.25 10.88
CA GLU A 169 6.02 29.45 11.23
C GLU A 169 6.64 28.16 11.79
N LEU A 170 5.92 27.46 12.66
CA LEU A 170 6.34 26.17 13.19
C LEU A 170 6.47 25.10 12.10
N TYR A 171 5.54 25.04 11.15
CA TYR A 171 5.57 24.09 10.03
C TYR A 171 6.78 24.30 9.12
N GLN A 172 7.19 25.57 8.91
CA GLN A 172 8.42 25.88 8.15
C GLN A 172 9.69 25.33 8.82
N LYS A 173 9.72 25.25 10.16
CA LYS A 173 10.86 24.69 10.92
C LYS A 173 10.73 23.18 11.11
N GLN A 174 9.51 22.68 11.27
CA GLN A 174 9.19 21.28 11.54
C GLN A 174 7.97 20.82 10.71
N PRO A 175 8.21 20.27 9.51
CA PRO A 175 7.13 19.79 8.64
C PRO A 175 6.26 18.70 9.28
N LYS A 176 6.80 17.93 10.24
CA LYS A 176 6.04 16.86 10.92
C LYS A 176 4.78 17.38 11.61
N ILE A 177 4.72 18.67 11.95
CA ILE A 177 3.53 19.29 12.57
C ILE A 177 2.27 19.09 11.74
N GLY A 178 2.37 19.06 10.41
CA GLY A 178 1.22 18.91 9.53
C GLY A 178 0.48 17.59 9.75
N TYR A 179 1.17 16.45 9.71
CA TYR A 179 0.52 15.15 9.99
C TYR A 179 0.23 14.94 11.48
N HIS A 180 0.95 15.59 12.39
CA HIS A 180 0.60 15.61 13.81
C HIS A 180 -0.72 16.34 14.08
N LEU A 181 -1.02 17.41 13.33
CA LEU A 181 -2.32 18.08 13.37
C LEU A 181 -3.42 17.15 12.87
N LEU A 182 -3.22 16.46 11.74
CA LEU A 182 -4.16 15.44 11.24
C LEU A 182 -4.40 14.34 12.28
N TYR A 183 -3.34 13.89 12.95
CA TYR A 183 -3.45 12.93 14.04
C TYR A 183 -4.28 13.47 15.20
N TYR A 184 -4.00 14.69 15.67
CA TYR A 184 -4.77 15.33 16.74
C TYR A 184 -6.25 15.45 16.39
N LEU A 185 -6.55 15.92 15.17
CA LEU A 185 -7.92 16.09 14.67
C LEU A 185 -8.70 14.77 14.61
N LYS A 186 -7.99 13.65 14.40
CA LYS A 186 -8.58 12.31 14.41
C LYS A 186 -8.70 11.72 15.82
N ALA A 187 -7.65 11.82 16.63
CA ALA A 187 -7.52 11.11 17.90
C ALA A 187 -8.21 11.82 19.08
N SER A 188 -8.27 13.16 19.07
CA SER A 188 -8.88 13.93 20.14
C SER A 188 -10.40 13.94 20.04
N LYS A 189 -11.11 13.57 21.12
CA LYS A 189 -12.58 13.69 21.18
C LYS A 189 -13.05 15.13 21.06
N ALA A 190 -12.27 16.09 21.53
CA ALA A 190 -12.59 17.52 21.44
C ALA A 190 -12.54 18.05 19.98
N ALA A 191 -11.86 17.34 19.10
CA ALA A 191 -11.70 17.67 17.68
C ALA A 191 -12.67 16.92 16.76
N ALA A 192 -13.53 16.06 17.31
CA ALA A 192 -14.44 15.23 16.52
C ALA A 192 -15.29 16.08 15.56
N GLY A 193 -15.17 15.79 14.26
CA GLY A 193 -15.90 16.49 13.19
C GLY A 193 -15.34 17.86 12.80
N LYS A 194 -14.11 18.20 13.22
CA LYS A 194 -13.45 19.48 12.90
C LYS A 194 -12.23 19.32 11.99
N MET A 195 -12.20 18.25 11.18
CA MET A 195 -11.06 17.97 10.29
C MET A 195 -10.88 19.09 9.24
N ASN A 196 -11.94 19.83 8.91
CA ASN A 196 -11.90 21.01 8.03
C ASN A 196 -10.90 22.09 8.49
N LEU A 197 -10.56 22.14 9.78
CA LEU A 197 -9.54 23.05 10.31
C LEU A 197 -8.16 22.85 9.66
N TYR A 198 -7.87 21.63 9.19
CA TYR A 198 -6.64 21.36 8.45
C TYR A 198 -6.60 22.12 7.10
N GLU A 199 -7.75 22.41 6.49
CA GLU A 199 -7.81 23.25 5.29
C GLU A 199 -7.38 24.70 5.58
N SER A 200 -7.87 25.28 6.68
CA SER A 200 -7.45 26.61 7.13
C SER A 200 -5.95 26.64 7.45
N PHE A 201 -5.43 25.58 8.09
CA PHE A 201 -4.00 25.42 8.30
C PHE A 201 -3.22 25.37 6.99
N ALA A 202 -3.62 24.51 6.05
CA ALA A 202 -2.94 24.38 4.76
C ALA A 202 -2.91 25.70 3.97
N GLN A 203 -4.01 26.47 4.02
CA GLN A 203 -4.09 27.81 3.41
C GLN A 203 -3.19 28.84 4.09
N ALA A 204 -2.96 28.75 5.40
CA ALA A 204 -2.06 29.63 6.14
C ALA A 204 -0.57 29.29 5.95
N THR A 205 -0.25 28.06 5.51
CA THR A 205 1.12 27.70 5.14
C THR A 205 1.60 28.45 3.89
N GLN A 206 2.92 28.51 3.68
CA GLN A 206 3.50 29.08 2.45
C GLN A 206 3.09 28.33 1.16
N LEU A 207 2.55 27.11 1.27
CA LEU A 207 2.06 26.34 0.12
C LEU A 207 0.75 26.94 -0.41
N GLY A 208 -0.12 27.42 0.49
CA GLY A 208 -1.42 28.02 0.15
C GLY A 208 -2.39 27.08 -0.56
N ASP A 209 -2.14 25.76 -0.53
CA ASP A 209 -2.89 24.75 -1.27
C ASP A 209 -3.07 23.48 -0.42
N LEU A 210 -4.34 23.09 -0.25
CA LEU A 210 -4.72 21.92 0.55
C LEU A 210 -4.14 20.63 -0.03
N HIS A 211 -4.23 20.43 -1.35
CA HIS A 211 -3.80 19.20 -2.01
C HIS A 211 -2.32 18.94 -1.76
N THR A 212 -1.48 19.92 -2.09
CA THR A 212 -0.03 19.83 -1.97
C THR A 212 0.38 19.65 -0.52
N CYS A 213 -0.21 20.40 0.42
CA CYS A 213 0.09 20.25 1.85
C CYS A 213 -0.26 18.84 2.34
N LEU A 214 -1.46 18.35 2.01
CA LEU A 214 -1.92 17.02 2.41
C LEU A 214 -1.01 15.91 1.86
N MET A 215 -0.62 15.98 0.58
CA MET A 215 0.27 14.98 -0.01
C MET A 215 1.66 15.00 0.64
N MET A 216 2.21 16.19 0.92
CA MET A 216 3.51 16.32 1.60
C MET A 216 3.46 15.77 3.04
N ASP A 217 2.41 16.08 3.79
CA ASP A 217 2.25 15.63 5.18
C ASP A 217 2.01 14.13 5.27
N MET A 218 1.16 13.58 4.40
CA MET A 218 0.96 12.14 4.31
C MET A 218 2.23 11.42 3.88
N LYS A 219 3.05 12.04 3.02
CA LYS A 219 4.35 11.51 2.61
C LYS A 219 5.35 11.49 3.76
N ALA A 220 5.42 12.55 4.56
CA ALA A 220 6.24 12.60 5.75
C ALA A 220 5.79 11.55 6.78
N CYS A 221 4.48 11.42 6.99
CA CYS A 221 3.90 10.39 7.86
C CYS A 221 4.26 8.97 7.38
N GLN A 222 4.18 8.71 6.07
CA GLN A 222 4.57 7.43 5.47
C GLN A 222 6.04 7.07 5.73
N GLU A 223 6.95 8.06 5.69
CA GLU A 223 8.38 7.86 5.93
C GLU A 223 8.72 7.64 7.41
N ASP A 224 7.94 8.25 8.30
CA ASP A 224 8.18 8.23 9.74
C ASP A 224 7.47 7.07 10.46
N ASP A 225 6.17 6.86 10.20
CA ASP A 225 5.30 5.94 10.94
C ASP A 225 4.18 5.39 10.04
N VAL A 226 4.43 4.22 9.43
CA VAL A 226 3.47 3.52 8.56
C VAL A 226 2.20 3.12 9.33
N ARG A 227 2.29 2.85 10.64
CA ARG A 227 1.15 2.45 11.44
C ARG A 227 0.21 3.64 11.66
N LEU A 228 0.77 4.82 11.93
CA LEU A 228 0.02 6.07 11.96
C LEU A 228 -0.61 6.40 10.59
N LEU A 229 0.11 6.17 9.49
CA LEU A 229 -0.43 6.35 8.14
C LEU A 229 -1.70 5.50 7.92
N CYS A 230 -1.65 4.20 8.24
CA CYS A 230 -2.80 3.30 8.14
C CYS A 230 -3.94 3.76 9.05
N TYR A 231 -3.63 4.17 10.28
CA TYR A 231 -4.61 4.71 11.21
C TYR A 231 -5.31 5.95 10.64
N LEU A 232 -4.57 6.91 10.05
CA LEU A 232 -5.14 8.15 9.52
C LEU A 232 -5.94 7.95 8.22
N THR A 233 -5.52 7.01 7.38
CA THR A 233 -6.04 6.78 6.02
C THR A 233 -7.57 6.86 5.90
N PRO A 234 -8.39 6.12 6.69
CA PRO A 234 -9.85 6.22 6.61
C PRO A 234 -10.38 7.65 6.74
N SER A 235 -9.92 8.40 7.74
CA SER A 235 -10.38 9.76 8.01
C SER A 235 -9.97 10.72 6.90
N ILE A 236 -8.77 10.57 6.35
CA ILE A 236 -8.27 11.43 5.27
C ILE A 236 -9.09 11.23 3.98
N TYR A 237 -9.40 9.99 3.61
CA TYR A 237 -10.25 9.70 2.46
C TYR A 237 -11.71 10.16 2.65
N SER A 238 -12.22 10.10 3.88
CA SER A 238 -13.59 10.54 4.19
C SER A 238 -13.74 12.07 4.20
N GLU A 239 -12.78 12.79 4.77
CA GLU A 239 -12.87 14.24 4.97
C GLU A 239 -12.37 15.02 3.74
N PHE A 240 -11.42 14.47 2.97
CA PHE A 240 -10.86 15.11 1.77
C PHE A 240 -11.04 14.25 0.50
N PRO A 241 -12.27 13.84 0.14
CA PRO A 241 -12.52 12.95 -0.99
C PRO A 241 -12.15 13.60 -2.34
N ASP A 242 -12.28 14.91 -2.45
CA ASP A 242 -11.91 15.64 -3.67
C ASP A 242 -10.41 15.69 -3.90
N GLU A 243 -9.60 15.68 -2.83
CA GLU A 243 -8.14 15.69 -2.95
C GLU A 243 -7.56 14.28 -3.09
N THR A 244 -8.21 13.28 -2.48
CA THR A 244 -7.68 11.91 -2.40
C THR A 244 -8.17 10.96 -3.47
N LEU A 245 -9.37 11.16 -4.03
CA LEU A 245 -10.00 10.21 -4.97
C LEU A 245 -9.80 10.58 -6.44
N ARG A 246 -9.22 11.75 -6.73
CA ARG A 246 -8.97 12.23 -8.11
C ARG A 246 -7.73 11.61 -8.74
N SER A 247 -6.72 11.27 -7.94
CA SER A 247 -5.46 10.68 -8.40
C SER A 247 -5.12 9.40 -7.63
N GLY A 248 -4.23 8.58 -8.19
CA GLY A 248 -3.70 7.40 -7.50
C GLY A 248 -2.52 7.70 -6.57
N GLU A 249 -2.21 8.96 -6.30
CA GLU A 249 -0.98 9.37 -5.60
C GLU A 249 -0.96 8.90 -4.14
N LEU A 250 -1.98 9.27 -3.35
CA LEU A 250 -2.11 8.81 -1.97
C LEU A 250 -2.24 7.29 -1.89
N LEU A 251 -2.97 6.68 -2.83
CA LEU A 251 -3.08 5.22 -2.89
C LEU A 251 -1.72 4.57 -3.11
N ASN A 252 -0.93 5.05 -4.07
CA ASN A 252 0.42 4.54 -4.33
C ASN A 252 1.32 4.68 -3.10
N MET A 253 1.28 5.84 -2.45
CA MET A 253 2.01 6.11 -1.21
C MET A 253 1.68 5.07 -0.13
N ILE A 254 0.41 4.73 0.06
CA ILE A 254 -0.01 3.70 1.02
C ILE A 254 0.48 2.32 0.57
N VAL A 255 0.14 1.88 -0.64
CA VAL A 255 0.45 0.51 -1.07
C VAL A 255 1.95 0.21 -1.21
N ALA A 256 2.78 1.26 -1.31
CA ALA A 256 4.24 1.17 -1.37
C ALA A 256 4.91 0.78 -0.04
N VAL A 257 4.23 0.93 1.10
CA VAL A 257 4.83 0.66 2.43
C VAL A 257 4.03 -0.26 3.33
N ILE A 258 2.75 -0.51 3.05
CA ILE A 258 1.95 -1.41 3.89
C ILE A 258 2.43 -2.85 3.80
N ASP A 259 2.20 -3.61 4.87
CA ASP A 259 2.34 -5.06 4.87
C ASP A 259 0.99 -5.78 4.64
N SER A 260 0.99 -7.11 4.69
CA SER A 260 -0.21 -7.92 4.51
C SER A 260 -1.25 -7.78 5.62
N ALA A 261 -0.84 -7.50 6.86
CA ALA A 261 -1.76 -7.34 7.99
C ALA A 261 -2.46 -5.98 7.89
N GLN A 262 -1.70 -4.91 7.61
CA GLN A 262 -2.21 -3.57 7.37
C GLN A 262 -3.12 -3.53 6.14
N LEU A 263 -2.77 -4.24 5.06
CA LEU A 263 -3.66 -4.41 3.91
C LEU A 263 -5.00 -5.03 4.32
N GLN A 264 -4.98 -6.08 5.14
CA GLN A 264 -6.20 -6.73 5.62
C GLN A 264 -7.05 -5.79 6.48
N GLU A 265 -6.43 -4.98 7.35
CA GLU A 265 -7.13 -3.96 8.13
C GLU A 265 -7.80 -2.91 7.23
N LEU A 266 -7.09 -2.39 6.22
CA LEU A 266 -7.66 -1.45 5.26
C LEU A 266 -8.82 -2.07 4.46
N VAL A 267 -8.70 -3.33 4.03
CA VAL A 267 -9.79 -4.07 3.39
C VAL A 267 -11.00 -4.18 4.32
N CYS A 268 -10.79 -4.48 5.61
CA CYS A 268 -11.87 -4.50 6.60
C CYS A 268 -12.55 -3.12 6.73
N HIS A 269 -11.78 -2.04 6.78
CA HIS A 269 -12.35 -0.68 6.79
C HIS A 269 -13.21 -0.40 5.55
N VAL A 270 -12.79 -0.84 4.36
CA VAL A 270 -13.59 -0.72 3.14
C VAL A 270 -14.88 -1.53 3.26
N MET A 271 -14.80 -2.79 3.67
CA MET A 271 -15.96 -3.68 3.78
C MET A 271 -16.98 -3.21 4.84
N MET A 272 -16.51 -2.55 5.91
CA MET A 272 -17.36 -1.93 6.93
C MET A 272 -17.97 -0.61 6.47
N GLY A 273 -17.54 -0.05 5.34
CA GLY A 273 -17.98 1.26 4.84
C GLY A 273 -17.28 2.45 5.49
N ASN A 274 -16.20 2.22 6.24
CA ASN A 274 -15.41 3.24 6.92
C ASN A 274 -14.32 3.86 6.02
N LEU A 275 -14.03 3.24 4.87
CA LEU A 275 -13.02 3.70 3.92
C LEU A 275 -13.53 3.52 2.49
N VAL A 276 -13.38 4.57 1.68
CA VAL A 276 -13.63 4.53 0.24
C VAL A 276 -12.42 5.12 -0.45
N MET A 277 -11.71 4.31 -1.24
CA MET A 277 -10.49 4.70 -1.95
C MET A 277 -10.68 4.83 -3.47
N PHE A 278 -11.83 4.39 -3.99
CA PHE A 278 -12.14 4.44 -5.42
C PHE A 278 -13.51 5.05 -5.69
N ARG A 279 -13.59 5.90 -6.71
CA ARG A 279 -14.85 6.39 -7.28
C ARG A 279 -15.03 5.89 -8.71
N LYS A 280 -16.28 5.82 -9.17
CA LYS A 280 -16.62 5.30 -10.51
C LYS A 280 -15.99 6.11 -11.65
N ASP A 281 -15.75 7.41 -11.43
CA ASP A 281 -15.18 8.33 -12.42
C ASP A 281 -13.64 8.22 -12.54
N SER A 282 -12.93 7.88 -11.46
CA SER A 282 -11.47 7.84 -11.42
C SER A 282 -10.87 6.43 -11.40
N VAL A 283 -11.61 5.42 -10.96
CA VAL A 283 -11.11 4.06 -10.70
C VAL A 283 -10.37 3.43 -11.88
N LEU A 284 -10.90 3.55 -13.10
CA LEU A 284 -10.25 2.97 -14.28
C LEU A 284 -8.89 3.62 -14.53
N ASN A 285 -8.79 4.95 -14.40
CA ASN A 285 -7.54 5.68 -14.62
C ASN A 285 -6.50 5.32 -13.56
N ILE A 286 -6.91 5.23 -12.30
CA ILE A 286 -6.04 4.84 -11.18
C ILE A 286 -5.52 3.41 -11.40
N LEU A 287 -6.39 2.46 -11.77
CA LEU A 287 -5.96 1.09 -12.03
C LEU A 287 -5.01 0.99 -13.23
N ILE A 288 -5.22 1.79 -14.29
CA ILE A 288 -4.28 1.86 -15.42
C ILE A 288 -2.91 2.38 -14.97
N GLN A 289 -2.88 3.43 -14.14
CA GLN A 289 -1.62 3.94 -13.55
C GLN A 289 -0.94 2.87 -12.69
N SER A 290 -1.72 2.10 -11.93
CA SER A 290 -1.19 1.04 -11.06
C SER A 290 -0.45 -0.07 -11.81
N LEU A 291 -0.69 -0.24 -13.12
CA LEU A 291 0.03 -1.25 -13.92
C LEU A 291 1.54 -0.97 -14.01
N GLU A 292 1.98 0.25 -13.72
CA GLU A 292 3.40 0.63 -13.70
C GLU A 292 4.04 0.49 -12.31
N TRP A 293 3.25 0.23 -11.27
CA TRP A 293 3.67 0.09 -9.88
C TRP A 293 4.36 -1.25 -9.60
N GLU A 294 4.93 -1.41 -8.41
CA GLU A 294 5.60 -2.66 -8.02
C GLU A 294 4.62 -3.84 -7.88
N THR A 295 5.15 -5.06 -7.86
CA THR A 295 4.32 -6.28 -7.88
C THR A 295 3.39 -6.38 -6.66
N PHE A 296 3.90 -6.07 -5.48
CA PHE A 296 3.10 -6.06 -4.26
C PHE A 296 2.13 -4.88 -4.22
N GLU A 297 2.55 -3.69 -4.67
CA GLU A 297 1.69 -2.50 -4.79
C GLU A 297 0.47 -2.75 -5.68
N GLN A 298 0.69 -3.40 -6.83
CA GLN A 298 -0.39 -3.85 -7.71
C GLN A 298 -1.33 -4.81 -6.99
N TYR A 299 -0.79 -5.84 -6.33
CA TYR A 299 -1.59 -6.80 -5.58
C TYR A 299 -2.47 -6.11 -4.53
N CYS A 300 -1.90 -5.23 -3.69
CA CYS A 300 -2.62 -4.45 -2.69
C CYS A 300 -3.72 -3.60 -3.32
N THR A 301 -3.40 -2.89 -4.41
CA THR A 301 -4.36 -2.06 -5.14
C THR A 301 -5.56 -2.86 -5.63
N TRP A 302 -5.33 -4.04 -6.19
CA TRP A 302 -6.40 -4.93 -6.64
C TRP A 302 -7.22 -5.51 -5.48
N GLN A 303 -6.58 -5.90 -4.38
CA GLN A 303 -7.32 -6.37 -3.19
C GLN A 303 -8.23 -5.27 -2.61
N LEU A 304 -7.71 -4.05 -2.49
CA LEU A 304 -8.49 -2.89 -2.06
C LEU A 304 -9.63 -2.62 -3.03
N PHE A 305 -9.39 -2.63 -4.35
CA PHE A 305 -10.44 -2.46 -5.35
C PHE A 305 -11.55 -3.52 -5.22
N LEU A 306 -11.18 -4.80 -5.06
CA LEU A 306 -12.13 -5.90 -4.93
C LEU A 306 -12.96 -5.83 -3.64
N ALA A 307 -12.42 -5.22 -2.58
CA ALA A 307 -13.18 -4.95 -1.36
C ALA A 307 -14.28 -3.90 -1.57
N HIS A 308 -14.16 -3.05 -2.60
CA HIS A 308 -15.21 -2.10 -2.96
C HIS A 308 -16.29 -2.76 -3.80
N ASN A 309 -17.53 -2.30 -3.63
CA ASN A 309 -18.66 -2.73 -4.45
C ASN A 309 -18.75 -1.94 -5.78
N VAL A 310 -17.64 -1.88 -6.52
CA VAL A 310 -17.58 -1.24 -7.85
C VAL A 310 -17.88 -2.30 -8.92
N PRO A 311 -18.88 -2.09 -9.80
CA PRO A 311 -19.18 -3.04 -10.85
C PRO A 311 -17.97 -3.24 -11.76
N LEU A 312 -17.63 -4.51 -11.99
CA LEU A 312 -16.48 -4.92 -12.79
C LEU A 312 -16.56 -4.37 -14.22
N GLU A 313 -17.77 -4.11 -14.72
CA GLU A 313 -17.99 -3.51 -16.03
C GLU A 313 -17.31 -2.16 -16.19
N THR A 314 -17.15 -1.42 -15.09
CA THR A 314 -16.51 -0.10 -15.04
C THR A 314 -15.02 -0.18 -15.41
N ILE A 315 -14.38 -1.31 -15.09
CA ILE A 315 -12.92 -1.48 -15.23
C ILE A 315 -12.53 -2.39 -16.40
N ILE A 316 -13.50 -3.05 -17.07
CA ILE A 316 -13.28 -3.88 -18.26
C ILE A 316 -12.28 -3.27 -19.27
N PRO A 317 -12.32 -1.96 -19.59
CA PRO A 317 -11.39 -1.37 -20.56
C PRO A 317 -9.90 -1.53 -20.21
N ILE A 318 -9.56 -1.77 -18.94
CA ILE A 318 -8.16 -2.00 -18.51
C ILE A 318 -7.52 -3.19 -19.23
N LEU A 319 -8.31 -4.16 -19.67
CA LEU A 319 -7.83 -5.34 -20.41
C LEU A 319 -7.07 -4.98 -21.70
N GLN A 320 -7.30 -3.79 -22.25
CA GLN A 320 -6.57 -3.28 -23.41
C GLN A 320 -5.17 -2.77 -23.06
N HIS A 321 -4.94 -2.42 -21.79
CA HIS A 321 -3.68 -1.86 -21.29
C HIS A 321 -2.74 -2.92 -20.73
N LEU A 322 -3.28 -4.08 -20.33
CA LEU A 322 -2.51 -5.23 -19.83
C LEU A 322 -1.56 -5.75 -20.92
N LYS A 323 -0.24 -5.66 -20.69
CA LYS A 323 0.80 -6.10 -21.66
C LYS A 323 1.41 -7.41 -21.21
N TYR A 324 1.37 -8.41 -22.09
CA TYR A 324 1.92 -9.76 -21.86
C TYR A 324 3.33 -9.78 -21.23
N LYS A 325 4.24 -8.89 -21.69
CA LYS A 325 5.64 -8.89 -21.26
C LYS A 325 5.89 -8.20 -19.90
N ALA A 326 4.95 -7.38 -19.42
CA ALA A 326 5.04 -6.73 -18.11
C ALA A 326 4.54 -7.66 -16.99
N GLU A 327 3.56 -8.50 -17.29
CA GLU A 327 2.95 -9.47 -16.36
C GLU A 327 3.72 -10.80 -16.22
N LEU A 328 4.79 -11.02 -16.99
CA LEU A 328 5.68 -12.17 -16.77
C LEU A 328 6.42 -12.11 -15.42
N ARG A 329 6.44 -10.97 -14.72
CA ARG A 329 6.87 -10.93 -13.30
C ARG A 329 5.81 -11.53 -12.37
N LEU A 330 4.54 -11.23 -12.65
CA LEU A 330 3.41 -11.76 -11.90
C LEU A 330 3.27 -13.29 -12.12
N GLN A 331 3.40 -13.79 -13.35
CA GLN A 331 3.27 -15.24 -13.60
C GLN A 331 4.48 -16.08 -13.17
N ARG A 332 5.69 -15.51 -13.07
CA ARG A 332 6.91 -16.31 -12.79
C ARG A 332 7.13 -16.57 -11.30
N GLU A 333 6.45 -15.87 -10.40
CA GLU A 333 6.69 -15.96 -8.96
C GLU A 333 5.64 -16.74 -8.16
N LYS A 334 4.87 -17.64 -8.78
CA LYS A 334 4.05 -18.62 -8.04
C LYS A 334 4.02 -20.01 -8.70
N GLN A 335 4.95 -20.86 -8.28
CA GLN A 335 4.74 -22.32 -8.17
C GLN A 335 3.93 -22.70 -6.91
N HIS A 336 3.44 -21.72 -6.14
CA HIS A 336 2.58 -21.96 -4.99
C HIS A 336 1.27 -21.22 -5.22
N GLY A 337 0.14 -21.94 -5.12
CA GLY A 337 -1.20 -21.49 -5.45
C GLY A 337 -1.50 -20.04 -5.06
N ASP A 338 -1.97 -19.29 -6.05
CA ASP A 338 -3.08 -18.34 -6.02
C ASP A 338 -2.84 -17.37 -7.17
N THR A 339 -3.65 -17.54 -8.20
CA THR A 339 -3.62 -16.75 -9.43
C THR A 339 -3.96 -15.29 -9.12
N ILE A 340 -3.18 -14.40 -9.71
CA ILE A 340 -3.17 -12.95 -9.52
C ILE A 340 -4.49 -12.28 -9.90
N GLY A 341 -4.97 -11.41 -9.00
CA GLY A 341 -5.55 -10.07 -9.22
C GLY A 341 -6.80 -9.89 -10.10
N CYS A 342 -6.86 -10.52 -11.27
CA CYS A 342 -7.96 -10.37 -12.23
C CYS A 342 -8.96 -11.55 -12.21
N THR A 343 -8.71 -12.58 -11.39
CA THR A 343 -9.53 -13.81 -11.37
C THR A 343 -11.00 -13.59 -10.99
N PRO A 344 -11.36 -12.68 -10.05
CA PRO A 344 -12.77 -12.39 -9.76
C PRO A 344 -13.47 -11.62 -10.88
N VAL A 345 -12.73 -10.74 -11.58
CA VAL A 345 -13.26 -9.90 -12.68
C VAL A 345 -13.79 -10.76 -13.83
N LEU A 346 -13.20 -11.94 -14.02
CA LEU A 346 -13.39 -12.79 -15.18
C LEU A 346 -14.34 -13.97 -14.90
N MET A 347 -15.19 -13.90 -13.87
CA MET A 347 -16.04 -15.04 -13.51
C MET A 347 -17.26 -15.25 -14.43
N TRP A 348 -17.76 -14.23 -15.13
CA TRP A 348 -18.91 -14.35 -16.04
C TRP A 348 -18.66 -13.61 -17.37
N PRO A 349 -18.81 -14.25 -18.54
CA PRO A 349 -18.59 -13.59 -19.82
C PRO A 349 -19.78 -12.68 -20.19
N THR A 350 -19.58 -11.37 -20.25
CA THR A 350 -20.51 -10.44 -20.93
C THR A 350 -20.01 -10.13 -22.35
N GLU A 351 -20.90 -9.67 -23.24
CA GLU A 351 -20.51 -9.36 -24.63
C GLU A 351 -19.34 -8.35 -24.71
N GLU A 352 -19.33 -7.33 -23.85
CA GLU A 352 -18.25 -6.33 -23.83
C GLU A 352 -16.94 -6.89 -23.27
N MET A 353 -16.98 -7.80 -22.27
CA MET A 353 -15.79 -8.50 -21.78
C MET A 353 -15.18 -9.36 -22.87
N VAL A 354 -16.00 -10.15 -23.56
CA VAL A 354 -15.55 -11.02 -24.66
C VAL A 354 -14.94 -10.17 -25.77
N LYS A 355 -15.58 -9.05 -26.12
CA LYS A 355 -15.05 -8.09 -27.10
C LYS A 355 -13.70 -7.50 -26.67
N MET A 356 -13.54 -7.08 -25.41
CA MET A 356 -12.26 -6.55 -24.91
C MET A 356 -11.15 -7.59 -24.92
N VAL A 357 -11.45 -8.82 -24.47
CA VAL A 357 -10.51 -9.94 -24.48
C VAL A 357 -10.06 -10.27 -25.90
N LEU A 358 -10.98 -10.33 -26.86
CA LEU A 358 -10.68 -10.58 -28.27
C LEU A 358 -9.98 -9.40 -28.96
N SER A 359 -10.14 -8.18 -28.44
CA SER A 359 -9.49 -6.97 -28.98
C SER A 359 -7.99 -6.90 -28.64
N ARG A 360 -7.51 -7.76 -27.73
CA ARG A 360 -6.08 -7.89 -27.44
C ARG A 360 -5.33 -8.49 -28.64
N PRO A 361 -4.13 -7.99 -28.99
CA PRO A 361 -3.33 -8.58 -30.07
C PRO A 361 -3.04 -10.06 -29.84
N CYS A 362 -3.08 -10.85 -30.92
CA CYS A 362 -2.62 -12.24 -30.89
C CYS A 362 -1.09 -12.26 -30.80
N HIS A 363 -0.54 -12.90 -29.78
CA HIS A 363 0.90 -13.12 -29.65
C HIS A 363 1.15 -14.58 -29.25
N PRO A 364 2.08 -15.32 -29.88
CA PRO A 364 2.30 -16.74 -29.60
C PRO A 364 2.57 -17.06 -28.12
N ASP A 365 3.29 -16.16 -27.45
CA ASP A 365 3.61 -16.31 -26.04
C ASP A 365 2.43 -15.87 -25.12
N ASP A 366 1.49 -15.04 -25.60
CA ASP A 366 0.37 -14.53 -24.79
C ASP A 366 -0.75 -15.56 -24.67
N GLN A 367 -0.78 -16.23 -23.52
CA GLN A 367 -1.79 -17.24 -23.19
C GLN A 367 -3.04 -16.64 -22.51
N PHE A 368 -3.10 -15.33 -22.25
CA PHE A 368 -4.19 -14.70 -21.50
C PHE A 368 -5.56 -14.92 -22.15
N THR A 369 -5.70 -14.49 -23.40
CA THR A 369 -6.97 -14.59 -24.13
C THR A 369 -7.44 -16.03 -24.26
N THR A 370 -6.55 -16.95 -24.64
CA THR A 370 -6.88 -18.37 -24.77
C THR A 370 -7.24 -19.01 -23.43
N SER A 371 -6.55 -18.67 -22.34
CA SER A 371 -6.83 -19.21 -21.00
C SER A 371 -8.20 -18.80 -20.47
N ILE A 372 -8.57 -17.52 -20.65
CA ILE A 372 -9.87 -16.99 -20.23
C ILE A 372 -11.00 -17.55 -21.08
N LEU A 373 -10.84 -17.54 -22.41
CA LEU A 373 -11.84 -18.12 -23.31
C LEU A 373 -12.03 -19.61 -23.02
N ARG A 374 -10.97 -20.34 -22.68
CA ARG A 374 -11.06 -21.74 -22.24
C ARG A 374 -11.84 -21.87 -20.93
N HIS A 375 -11.55 -21.03 -19.94
CA HIS A 375 -12.28 -21.05 -18.67
C HIS A 375 -13.79 -20.80 -18.86
N TRP A 376 -14.14 -19.76 -19.63
CA TRP A 376 -15.53 -19.46 -19.97
C TRP A 376 -16.18 -20.56 -20.80
N CYS A 377 -15.46 -21.13 -21.77
CA CYS A 377 -15.98 -22.24 -22.57
C CYS A 377 -16.27 -23.50 -21.73
N LEU A 378 -15.56 -23.71 -20.61
CA LEU A 378 -15.80 -24.87 -19.73
C LEU A 378 -16.95 -24.67 -18.74
N LYS A 379 -17.26 -23.42 -18.37
CA LYS A 379 -18.28 -23.10 -17.35
C LYS A 379 -19.55 -22.41 -17.87
N HIS A 380 -19.42 -21.69 -18.99
CA HIS A 380 -20.43 -20.81 -19.58
C HIS A 380 -20.36 -20.89 -21.12
N ASP A 381 -20.44 -22.11 -21.67
CA ASP A 381 -20.33 -22.39 -23.10
C ASP A 381 -21.41 -21.68 -23.93
N ASP A 382 -22.68 -21.83 -23.57
CA ASP A 382 -23.82 -21.25 -24.30
C ASP A 382 -23.76 -19.70 -24.35
N PRO A 383 -23.60 -18.97 -23.21
CA PRO A 383 -23.46 -17.51 -23.23
C PRO A 383 -22.24 -17.04 -24.03
N LEU A 384 -21.09 -17.69 -23.86
CA LEU A 384 -19.87 -17.33 -24.58
C LEU A 384 -20.07 -17.50 -26.10
N ALA A 385 -20.66 -18.61 -26.54
CA ALA A 385 -20.92 -18.88 -27.95
C ALA A 385 -21.86 -17.82 -28.57
N GLU A 386 -22.94 -17.44 -27.87
CA GLU A 386 -23.85 -16.40 -28.35
C GLU A 386 -23.18 -15.02 -28.42
N HIS A 387 -22.34 -14.66 -27.45
CA HIS A 387 -21.58 -13.40 -27.49
C HIS A 387 -20.58 -13.38 -28.66
N ILE A 388 -19.81 -14.45 -28.86
CA ILE A 388 -18.86 -14.55 -29.98
C ILE A 388 -19.60 -14.51 -31.32
N LYS A 389 -20.73 -15.21 -31.44
CA LYS A 389 -21.60 -15.19 -32.63
C LYS A 389 -22.12 -13.77 -32.93
N SER A 390 -22.62 -13.06 -31.91
CA SER A 390 -23.03 -11.65 -32.01
C SER A 390 -21.88 -10.79 -32.56
N LEU A 391 -20.68 -10.93 -32.00
CA LEU A 391 -19.49 -10.19 -32.43
C LEU A 391 -19.04 -10.54 -33.86
N LEU A 392 -19.10 -11.82 -34.25
CA LEU A 392 -18.79 -12.26 -35.61
C LEU A 392 -19.77 -11.65 -36.63
N ILE A 393 -21.08 -11.67 -36.34
CA ILE A 393 -22.11 -11.10 -37.23
C ILE A 393 -21.87 -9.58 -37.40
N LYS A 394 -21.66 -8.85 -36.29
CA LYS A 394 -21.40 -7.41 -36.30
C LYS A 394 -20.15 -7.02 -37.08
N ASN A 395 -19.09 -7.83 -37.01
CA ASN A 395 -17.82 -7.57 -37.72
C ASN A 395 -17.79 -8.10 -39.16
N ASN A 396 -18.79 -8.88 -39.58
CA ASN A 396 -18.93 -9.39 -40.95
C ASN A 396 -19.76 -8.43 -41.84
N SER A 397 -20.59 -7.54 -41.27
CA SER A 397 -21.57 -6.74 -42.02
C SER A 397 -21.09 -5.39 -42.60
N LEU A 398 -19.78 -5.09 -42.68
CA LEU A 398 -19.30 -3.85 -43.31
C LEU A 398 -18.90 -4.07 -44.79
N PRO A 399 -19.54 -3.40 -45.77
CA PRO A 399 -19.03 -3.39 -47.13
C PRO A 399 -17.74 -2.58 -47.17
N ARG A 400 -16.62 -3.24 -47.49
CA ARG A 400 -15.30 -2.63 -47.74
C ARG A 400 -15.40 -1.55 -48.83
N LYS A 401 -15.67 -0.29 -48.48
CA LYS A 401 -15.21 0.86 -49.25
C LYS A 401 -13.95 1.40 -48.60
N ARG A 402 -12.83 1.29 -49.32
CA ARG A 402 -11.54 1.93 -49.02
C ARG A 402 -11.78 3.33 -48.45
N GLN A 403 -11.60 3.51 -47.15
CA GLN A 403 -11.34 4.82 -46.57
C GLN A 403 -9.85 4.91 -46.26
N SER A 404 -9.27 5.91 -46.91
CA SER A 404 -7.86 6.26 -46.92
C SER A 404 -7.31 6.46 -45.52
N LEU A 405 -6.10 5.95 -45.30
CA LEU A 405 -5.16 6.34 -44.25
C LEU A 405 -5.02 7.87 -44.21
N ARG A 406 -5.73 8.56 -43.29
CA ARG A 406 -5.34 9.89 -42.80
C ARG A 406 -5.83 10.08 -41.37
N SER A 407 -4.88 10.51 -40.54
CA SER A 407 -5.06 11.28 -39.30
C SER A 407 -5.26 10.51 -37.97
N SER A 408 -4.11 10.22 -37.36
CA SER A 408 -3.70 10.67 -36.01
C SER A 408 -4.62 10.48 -34.77
N SER A 409 -4.02 9.77 -33.80
CA SER A 409 -4.14 10.00 -32.35
C SER A 409 -5.38 9.49 -31.58
N SER A 410 -5.79 8.25 -31.81
CA SER A 410 -6.44 7.41 -30.79
C SER A 410 -6.38 5.94 -31.23
N LYS A 411 -5.29 5.23 -30.94
CA LYS A 411 -5.17 3.80 -31.28
C LYS A 411 -5.93 2.94 -30.25
N LEU A 412 -7.26 3.05 -30.25
CA LEU A 412 -8.11 1.92 -29.85
C LEU A 412 -8.12 0.97 -31.05
N ALA A 413 -7.46 -0.18 -30.93
CA ALA A 413 -7.45 -1.18 -31.99
C ALA A 413 -8.89 -1.66 -32.24
N GLN A 414 -9.41 -1.38 -33.43
CA GLN A 414 -10.73 -1.86 -33.84
C GLN A 414 -10.65 -3.39 -34.00
N LEU A 415 -11.49 -4.12 -33.26
CA LEU A 415 -11.57 -5.58 -33.33
C LEU A 415 -11.86 -6.03 -34.77
N THR A 416 -10.95 -6.78 -35.38
CA THR A 416 -11.10 -7.26 -36.76
C THR A 416 -11.64 -8.69 -36.81
N LEU A 417 -12.30 -9.06 -37.91
CA LEU A 417 -12.76 -10.44 -38.12
C LEU A 417 -11.60 -11.45 -38.08
N GLU A 418 -10.46 -11.11 -38.69
CA GLU A 418 -9.26 -11.94 -38.70
C GLU A 418 -8.74 -12.22 -37.28
N GLN A 419 -8.70 -11.20 -36.43
CA GLN A 419 -8.29 -11.32 -35.03
C GLN A 419 -9.24 -12.21 -34.21
N ILE A 420 -10.56 -12.10 -34.41
CA ILE A 420 -11.52 -12.99 -33.75
C ILE A 420 -11.26 -14.45 -34.16
N LEU A 421 -11.08 -14.70 -35.46
CA LEU A 421 -10.85 -16.04 -35.99
C LEU A 421 -9.54 -16.64 -35.49
N GLU A 422 -8.47 -15.85 -35.40
CA GLU A 422 -7.18 -16.30 -34.88
C GLU A 422 -7.26 -16.72 -33.40
N HIS A 423 -7.91 -15.91 -32.54
CA HIS A 423 -8.15 -16.28 -31.14
C HIS A 423 -9.00 -17.54 -30.99
N LEU A 424 -10.01 -17.71 -31.85
CA LEU A 424 -10.85 -18.92 -31.88
C LEU A 424 -10.09 -20.15 -32.33
N ASP A 425 -9.17 -20.03 -33.29
CA ASP A 425 -8.34 -21.14 -33.73
C ASP A 425 -7.36 -21.57 -32.62
N ASN A 426 -6.76 -20.60 -31.91
CA ASN A 426 -5.94 -20.87 -30.73
C ASN A 426 -6.72 -21.62 -29.64
N LEU A 427 -7.96 -21.20 -29.37
CA LEU A 427 -8.86 -21.91 -28.45
C LEU A 427 -9.16 -23.33 -28.93
N ARG A 428 -9.47 -23.52 -30.22
CA ARG A 428 -9.75 -24.84 -30.82
C ARG A 428 -8.57 -25.79 -30.67
N LEU A 429 -7.35 -25.32 -30.96
CA LEU A 429 -6.12 -26.09 -30.80
C LEU A 429 -5.89 -26.48 -29.33
N ASN A 430 -6.12 -25.56 -28.39
CA ASN A 430 -5.96 -25.83 -26.97
C ASN A 430 -7.00 -26.84 -26.42
N LEU A 431 -8.27 -26.71 -26.81
CA LEU A 431 -9.32 -27.65 -26.40
C LEU A 431 -9.09 -29.07 -26.95
N SER A 432 -8.46 -29.18 -28.12
CA SER A 432 -8.10 -30.48 -28.72
C SER A 432 -7.09 -31.27 -27.88
N ASN A 433 -6.13 -30.58 -27.23
CA ASN A 433 -5.18 -31.22 -26.30
C ASN A 433 -5.85 -31.78 -25.04
N THR A 434 -7.01 -31.26 -24.62
CA THR A 434 -7.70 -31.73 -23.41
C THR A 434 -8.37 -33.10 -23.66
N LYS A 435 -8.77 -33.40 -24.89
CA LYS A 435 -9.37 -34.71 -25.25
C LYS A 435 -8.35 -35.84 -25.27
N GLN A 436 -7.07 -35.56 -25.53
CA GLN A 436 -6.01 -36.57 -25.53
C GLN A 436 -5.52 -36.96 -24.12
N ASN A 437 -5.64 -36.07 -23.13
CA ASN A 437 -5.20 -36.36 -21.74
C ASN A 437 -6.25 -37.07 -20.87
N CYS A 438 -7.51 -37.19 -21.33
CA CYS A 438 -8.57 -37.90 -20.59
C CYS A 438 -8.73 -39.38 -21.02
N GLU A 439 -7.98 -39.85 -22.00
CA GLU A 439 -7.90 -41.28 -22.34
C GLU A 439 -6.78 -41.93 -21.52
N TYR A 440 -7.06 -42.27 -20.26
CA TYR A 440 -6.22 -43.23 -19.54
C TYR A 440 -6.32 -44.58 -20.26
N PRO A 441 -5.19 -45.27 -20.56
CA PRO A 441 -5.26 -46.64 -21.06
C PRO A 441 -5.86 -47.50 -19.95
N HIS A 442 -6.96 -48.21 -20.27
CA HIS A 442 -7.53 -49.21 -19.37
C HIS A 442 -6.41 -50.15 -18.86
N PRO A 443 -6.28 -50.38 -17.55
CA PRO A 443 -5.36 -51.41 -17.07
C PRO A 443 -5.86 -52.77 -17.58
N PRO A 444 -4.96 -53.67 -18.00
CA PRO A 444 -5.35 -55.02 -18.41
C PRO A 444 -6.00 -55.74 -17.22
N PRO A 445 -6.96 -56.65 -17.48
CA PRO A 445 -7.64 -57.37 -16.40
C PRO A 445 -6.62 -58.19 -15.58
N PRO A 446 -6.80 -58.29 -14.26
CA PRO A 446 -5.90 -59.03 -13.40
C PRO A 446 -5.90 -60.53 -13.76
N PRO A 447 -4.78 -61.24 -13.55
CA PRO A 447 -4.71 -62.69 -13.75
C PRO A 447 -5.64 -63.40 -12.75
N PRO A 448 -6.19 -64.57 -13.11
CA PRO A 448 -7.08 -65.31 -12.22
C PRO A 448 -6.33 -65.82 -10.99
N ASP A 449 -6.87 -65.53 -9.80
CA ASP A 449 -6.30 -65.94 -8.52
C ASP A 449 -6.41 -67.48 -8.35
N PRO A 450 -5.38 -68.19 -7.86
CA PRO A 450 -5.38 -69.65 -7.78
C PRO A 450 -6.18 -70.23 -6.59
N HIS A 451 -6.88 -69.40 -5.82
CA HIS A 451 -7.52 -69.79 -4.56
C HIS A 451 -9.02 -69.49 -4.55
N ILE A 452 -9.76 -70.04 -5.50
CA ILE A 452 -11.21 -70.21 -5.36
C ILE A 452 -11.58 -71.62 -5.80
N SER A 453 -11.74 -72.50 -4.81
CA SER A 453 -12.50 -73.74 -4.98
C SER A 453 -13.99 -73.39 -5.10
N PRO A 454 -14.76 -74.10 -5.93
CA PRO A 454 -16.10 -73.69 -6.29
C PRO A 454 -17.07 -74.16 -5.21
N ASP A 455 -17.73 -73.24 -4.52
CA ASP A 455 -19.09 -73.51 -4.06
C ASP A 455 -19.85 -72.22 -3.77
N HIS A 456 -21.11 -72.23 -4.19
CA HIS A 456 -22.12 -71.18 -4.10
C HIS A 456 -22.01 -70.02 -5.10
N SER A 457 -22.21 -70.40 -6.37
CA SER A 457 -23.07 -69.63 -7.25
C SER A 457 -24.47 -69.49 -6.64
N ALA A 458 -24.92 -68.25 -6.51
CA ALA A 458 -26.30 -67.76 -6.53
C ALA A 458 -26.54 -66.82 -5.36
N LEU A 459 -26.68 -65.53 -5.65
CA LEU A 459 -27.86 -64.73 -5.35
C LEU A 459 -27.56 -63.24 -5.55
N TYR A 460 -28.55 -62.56 -6.15
CA TYR A 460 -28.71 -61.11 -6.28
C TYR A 460 -27.98 -60.39 -7.41
N SER A 461 -28.46 -60.67 -8.62
CA SER A 461 -28.80 -59.62 -9.59
C SER A 461 -30.12 -58.93 -9.19
N LYS A 462 -30.26 -57.66 -9.57
CA LYS A 462 -31.40 -56.71 -9.36
C LYS A 462 -31.31 -56.00 -8.00
N THR A 463 -31.35 -54.67 -7.93
CA THR A 463 -32.37 -53.79 -8.50
C THR A 463 -31.94 -52.32 -8.37
N ALA A 464 -32.33 -51.47 -9.34
CA ALA A 464 -32.79 -50.07 -9.15
C ALA A 464 -31.82 -49.02 -8.56
N LEU A 465 -31.87 -47.71 -8.85
CA LEU A 465 -32.77 -46.81 -9.58
C LEU A 465 -32.06 -45.43 -9.56
N SER A 466 -32.18 -44.63 -10.62
CA SER A 466 -32.19 -43.15 -10.47
C SER A 466 -33.53 -42.73 -9.84
N PRO A 467 -33.70 -41.52 -9.26
CA PRO A 467 -33.76 -40.27 -10.04
C PRO A 467 -33.15 -39.04 -9.29
N PHE A 468 -32.67 -38.00 -9.98
CA PHE A 468 -33.44 -36.78 -10.27
C PHE A 468 -34.43 -36.35 -9.16
N GLN A 469 -33.99 -35.41 -8.32
CA GLN A 469 -34.69 -34.15 -8.07
C GLN A 469 -33.68 -33.08 -7.66
#